data_AF-A0A484ZXY9-F1
#
_entry.id   AF-A0A484ZXY9-F1
#
_cell.length_a   1.000
_cell.length_b   1.000
_cell.length_c   1.000
_cell.angle_alpha   90.00
_cell.angle_beta   90.00
_cell.angle_gamma   90.00
#
_symmetry.space_group_name_H-M   'P 1'
#
loop_
_entity.id
_entity.type
_entity.pdbx_description
1 polymer ?
#
loop_
_entity_poly.entity_id
_entity_poly.type
_entity_poly.pdbx_seq_one_letter_code
_entity_poly.pdbx_strand_id
1 'polypeptide(L)'
;MTAPQGLGQGVIDNQGLLHIDGARGSLFNSLKGSDGEVLLSNGADITLAGNNSGYAGKFTIESDNSLTAGKTSHLGQSSIDNSGILILDTEALFTVTNQISGNGKLIKRGSGTVQLDGNSVSATLTEIDNGLLLVGGMPTASLSRTVSANLTSDVTIHRDGALGGYGSVNGNVSNAGHLLMGNALTGAGSGQFTINGNYIGNGGTVIFNTELANDGADTDKLIVTGTTSGESHVAVISARGNGAQTSNGIKLIDVAGISAGTFKLQGRAVGGAYEYFLYQAALIRRTMVIGIYVQ
;
A
#
# COMPACT_ATOMS: atom_id res chain seq x y z
N MET A 1 30.45 4.07 -16.38
CA MET A 1 31.09 2.81 -15.89
C MET A 1 30.09 1.69 -16.12
N THR A 2 30.46 0.52 -16.67
CA THR A 2 29.47 -0.49 -17.09
C THR A 2 29.05 -1.51 -16.01
N ALA A 3 29.72 -1.52 -14.84
CA ALA A 3 29.35 -2.36 -13.70
C ALA A 3 29.62 -1.65 -12.35
N PRO A 4 28.66 -1.61 -11.41
CA PRO A 4 28.83 -0.96 -10.10
C PRO A 4 29.86 -1.67 -9.21
N GLN A 5 30.13 -2.96 -9.44
CA GLN A 5 31.14 -3.75 -8.73
C GLN A 5 32.57 -3.19 -8.92
N GLY A 6 32.81 -2.38 -9.95
CA GLY A 6 34.12 -1.77 -10.22
C GLY A 6 34.56 -0.72 -9.20
N LEU A 7 33.68 -0.31 -8.27
CA LEU A 7 33.98 0.63 -7.18
C LEU A 7 34.46 -0.06 -5.88
N GLY A 8 34.52 -1.39 -5.87
CA GLY A 8 34.94 -2.16 -4.70
C GLY A 8 33.89 -2.19 -3.58
N GLN A 9 34.34 -2.25 -2.33
CA GLN A 9 33.47 -2.32 -1.14
C GLN A 9 33.74 -1.19 -0.13
N GLY A 10 34.56 -0.21 -0.51
CA GLY A 10 34.91 0.92 0.36
C GLY A 10 33.76 1.90 0.55
N VAL A 11 33.90 2.78 1.55
CA VAL A 11 32.97 3.90 1.77
C VAL A 11 33.14 4.93 0.66
N ILE A 12 32.05 5.36 0.04
CA ILE A 12 32.01 6.50 -0.87
C ILE A 12 31.47 7.70 -0.09
N ASP A 13 32.30 8.72 0.10
CA ASP A 13 31.89 10.03 0.64
C ASP A 13 31.32 10.87 -0.50
N ASN A 14 30.02 10.77 -0.72
CA ASN A 14 29.36 11.46 -1.82
C ASN A 14 28.93 12.87 -1.39
N GLN A 15 29.74 13.85 -1.76
CA GLN A 15 29.48 15.29 -1.58
C GLN A 15 29.23 16.02 -2.91
N GLY A 16 29.18 15.26 -4.02
CA GLY A 16 29.01 15.78 -5.37
C GLY A 16 28.11 14.85 -6.17
N LEU A 17 28.46 14.58 -7.44
CA LEU A 17 27.70 13.67 -8.28
C LEU A 17 28.38 12.31 -8.38
N LEU A 18 27.71 11.27 -7.91
CA LEU A 18 28.00 9.88 -8.25
C LEU A 18 27.07 9.47 -9.41
N HIS A 19 27.60 9.53 -10.63
CA HIS A 19 26.83 9.18 -11.82
C HIS A 19 26.98 7.70 -12.18
N ILE A 20 25.87 6.97 -12.13
CA ILE A 20 25.75 5.58 -12.55
C ILE A 20 25.10 5.53 -13.94
N ASP A 21 25.97 5.47 -14.94
CA ASP A 21 25.60 5.54 -16.36
C ASP A 21 25.58 4.14 -16.99
N GLY A 22 24.38 3.61 -17.26
CA GLY A 22 24.12 2.34 -17.95
C GLY A 22 24.60 1.09 -17.21
N ALA A 23 25.02 1.22 -15.95
CA ALA A 23 25.56 0.12 -15.16
C ALA A 23 24.45 -0.79 -14.61
N ARG A 24 24.71 -2.10 -14.53
CA ARG A 24 23.77 -3.06 -13.94
C ARG A 24 24.39 -3.90 -12.84
N GLY A 25 23.63 -4.19 -11.79
CA GLY A 25 24.01 -5.11 -10.70
C GLY A 25 24.03 -4.45 -9.32
N SER A 26 24.75 -5.06 -8.37
CA SER A 26 24.74 -4.59 -6.98
C SER A 26 25.80 -3.53 -6.70
N LEU A 27 25.39 -2.44 -6.03
CA LEU A 27 26.29 -1.45 -5.44
C LEU A 27 26.58 -1.86 -3.99
N PHE A 28 27.75 -2.46 -3.76
CA PHE A 28 28.18 -2.93 -2.43
C PHE A 28 28.79 -1.84 -1.55
N ASN A 29 29.24 -0.75 -2.15
CA ASN A 29 29.78 0.38 -1.40
C ASN A 29 28.72 0.98 -0.47
N SER A 30 29.13 1.31 0.75
CA SER A 30 28.36 2.19 1.63
C SER A 30 28.54 3.64 1.19
N LEU A 31 27.45 4.36 1.08
CA LEU A 31 27.43 5.80 0.82
C LEU A 31 27.34 6.56 2.15
N LYS A 32 28.01 7.70 2.21
CA LYS A 32 27.81 8.73 3.24
C LYS A 32 27.84 10.11 2.61
N GLY A 33 27.35 11.10 3.34
CA GLY A 33 27.29 12.49 2.90
C GLY A 33 25.87 13.04 2.94
N SER A 34 25.76 14.37 3.08
CA SER A 34 24.49 15.08 3.25
C SER A 34 23.95 15.67 1.95
N ASP A 35 24.83 16.05 1.03
CA ASP A 35 24.46 16.94 -0.08
C ASP A 35 24.73 16.34 -1.47
N GLY A 36 25.37 15.17 -1.53
CA GLY A 36 25.66 14.50 -2.80
C GLY A 36 24.40 13.98 -3.50
N GLU A 37 24.53 13.75 -4.80
CA GLU A 37 23.54 13.11 -5.66
C GLU A 37 24.09 11.79 -6.19
N VAL A 38 23.27 10.75 -6.17
CA VAL A 38 23.48 9.54 -6.95
C VAL A 38 22.49 9.57 -8.11
N LEU A 39 23.01 9.70 -9.33
CA LEU A 39 22.21 9.76 -10.55
C LEU A 39 22.26 8.43 -11.29
N LEU A 40 21.12 7.83 -11.60
CA LEU A 40 21.01 6.67 -12.48
C LEU A 40 20.47 7.13 -13.84
N SER A 41 21.23 6.86 -14.90
CA SER A 41 20.86 7.21 -16.29
C SER A 41 21.21 6.10 -17.29
N ASN A 42 20.67 6.25 -18.51
CA ASN A 42 21.00 5.41 -19.69
C ASN A 42 20.81 3.90 -19.49
N GLY A 43 19.72 3.50 -18.82
CA GLY A 43 19.35 2.09 -18.63
C GLY A 43 20.11 1.39 -17.50
N ALA A 44 20.56 2.16 -16.51
CA ALA A 44 21.12 1.66 -15.28
C ALA A 44 20.09 0.88 -14.47
N ASP A 45 20.52 -0.24 -13.89
CA ASP A 45 19.69 -1.13 -13.07
C ASP A 45 20.48 -1.57 -11.83
N ILE A 46 20.25 -0.90 -10.71
CA ILE A 46 21.10 -1.01 -9.52
C ILE A 46 20.34 -1.60 -8.36
N THR A 47 20.93 -2.62 -7.75
CA THR A 47 20.51 -3.08 -6.41
C THR A 47 21.46 -2.53 -5.36
N LEU A 48 20.96 -1.76 -4.41
CA LEU A 48 21.76 -1.33 -3.28
C LEU A 48 22.01 -2.52 -2.34
N ALA A 49 23.28 -2.78 -2.03
CA ALA A 49 23.70 -3.82 -1.10
C ALA A 49 24.52 -3.28 0.07
N GLY A 50 25.12 -2.09 -0.07
CA GLY A 50 25.81 -1.39 1.00
C GLY A 50 24.87 -0.83 2.08
N ASN A 51 25.40 -0.64 3.29
CA ASN A 51 24.72 0.08 4.35
C ASN A 51 24.91 1.60 4.14
N ASN A 52 23.84 2.28 3.75
CA ASN A 52 23.83 3.71 3.44
C ASN A 52 23.15 4.53 4.56
N SER A 53 23.10 4.02 5.80
CA SER A 53 22.47 4.74 6.92
C SER A 53 23.08 6.11 7.20
N GLY A 54 24.32 6.38 6.75
CA GLY A 54 24.99 7.67 6.85
C GLY A 54 24.84 8.58 5.61
N TYR A 55 24.02 8.19 4.63
CA TYR A 55 23.73 8.98 3.44
C TYR A 55 22.40 9.69 3.60
N ALA A 56 22.42 11.01 3.46
CA ALA A 56 21.26 11.89 3.52
C ALA A 56 21.10 12.75 2.25
N GLY A 57 21.86 12.44 1.19
CA GLY A 57 21.79 13.13 -0.09
C GLY A 57 20.57 12.75 -0.93
N LYS A 58 20.71 12.82 -2.25
CA LYS A 58 19.63 12.52 -3.21
C LYS A 58 19.94 11.26 -4.01
N PHE A 59 18.92 10.43 -4.27
CA PHE A 59 18.92 9.50 -5.41
C PHE A 59 18.02 10.07 -6.50
N THR A 60 18.55 10.20 -7.72
CA THR A 60 17.78 10.56 -8.90
C THR A 60 17.76 9.38 -9.85
N ILE A 61 16.56 8.89 -10.16
CA ILE A 61 16.32 7.77 -11.06
C ILE A 61 15.65 8.34 -12.31
N GLU A 62 16.42 8.58 -13.38
CA GLU A 62 15.85 9.04 -14.64
C GLU A 62 14.96 7.95 -15.27
N SER A 63 14.15 8.34 -16.24
CA SER A 63 13.34 7.41 -17.05
C SER A 63 14.20 6.25 -17.59
N ASP A 64 13.60 5.06 -17.70
CA ASP A 64 14.24 3.81 -18.16
C ASP A 64 15.33 3.24 -17.22
N ASN A 65 15.50 3.77 -16.01
CA ASN A 65 16.41 3.26 -15.00
C ASN A 65 15.68 2.64 -13.81
N SER A 66 16.35 1.73 -13.09
CA SER A 66 15.82 1.10 -11.88
C SER A 66 16.78 1.15 -10.70
N LEU A 67 16.23 1.42 -9.52
CA LEU A 67 16.91 1.31 -8.23
C LEU A 67 16.14 0.34 -7.33
N THR A 68 16.83 -0.68 -6.82
CA THR A 68 16.27 -1.67 -5.90
C THR A 68 16.87 -1.52 -4.51
N ALA A 69 16.02 -1.41 -3.49
CA ALA A 69 16.38 -1.38 -2.08
C ALA A 69 15.55 -2.42 -1.31
N GLY A 70 16.20 -3.22 -0.46
CA GLY A 70 15.52 -4.25 0.33
C GLY A 70 15.49 -4.01 1.84
N LYS A 71 16.23 -3.02 2.32
CA LYS A 71 16.30 -2.62 3.73
C LYS A 71 16.26 -1.10 3.82
N THR A 72 15.75 -0.57 4.92
CA THR A 72 15.74 0.88 5.18
C THR A 72 17.15 1.48 5.13
N SER A 73 18.14 0.73 5.62
CA SER A 73 19.56 1.11 5.55
C SER A 73 20.11 1.26 4.14
N HIS A 74 19.48 0.68 3.11
CA HIS A 74 19.93 0.85 1.73
C HIS A 74 19.62 2.25 1.20
N LEU A 75 18.50 2.87 1.59
CA LEU A 75 18.19 4.24 1.18
C LEU A 75 18.78 5.28 2.16
N GLY A 76 19.00 4.89 3.41
CA GLY A 76 19.47 5.83 4.42
C GLY A 76 18.43 6.91 4.69
N GLN A 77 18.89 8.15 4.84
CA GLN A 77 18.04 9.32 5.09
C GLN A 77 17.82 10.15 3.81
N SER A 78 18.10 9.58 2.64
CA SER A 78 18.08 10.31 1.38
C SER A 78 16.69 10.80 0.97
N SER A 79 16.66 11.80 0.08
CA SER A 79 15.50 12.04 -0.79
C SER A 79 15.62 11.18 -2.06
N ILE A 80 14.47 10.83 -2.66
CA ILE A 80 14.41 10.06 -3.90
C ILE A 80 13.53 10.80 -4.90
N ASP A 81 14.12 11.12 -6.04
CA ASP A 81 13.45 11.69 -7.21
C ASP A 81 13.37 10.60 -8.29
N ASN A 82 12.18 10.02 -8.43
CA ASN A 82 11.95 8.84 -9.24
C ASN A 82 11.12 9.18 -10.48
N SER A 83 11.76 9.23 -11.64
CA SER A 83 11.11 9.22 -12.95
C SER A 83 11.23 7.87 -13.66
N GLY A 84 12.11 6.98 -13.20
CA GLY A 84 12.24 5.59 -13.64
C GLY A 84 11.43 4.62 -12.77
N ILE A 85 12.11 3.63 -12.19
CA ILE A 85 11.50 2.60 -11.34
C ILE A 85 12.24 2.52 -10.00
N LEU A 86 11.51 2.74 -8.91
CA LEU A 86 11.97 2.40 -7.56
C LEU A 86 11.35 1.05 -7.14
N ILE A 87 12.20 0.09 -6.77
CA ILE A 87 11.78 -1.23 -6.32
C ILE A 87 12.12 -1.36 -4.84
N LEU A 88 11.10 -1.58 -4.01
CA LEU A 88 11.23 -1.92 -2.60
C LEU A 88 11.04 -3.43 -2.46
N ASP A 89 12.14 -4.17 -2.51
CA ASP A 89 12.17 -5.64 -2.47
C ASP A 89 12.60 -6.14 -1.09
N THR A 90 11.63 -6.24 -0.18
CA THR A 90 11.92 -6.49 1.24
C THR A 90 11.28 -7.78 1.75
N GLU A 91 12.01 -8.51 2.59
CA GLU A 91 11.53 -9.71 3.30
C GLU A 91 11.10 -9.43 4.75
N ALA A 92 11.31 -8.20 5.22
CA ALA A 92 11.01 -7.74 6.58
C ALA A 92 10.18 -6.45 6.56
N LEU A 93 10.06 -5.78 7.71
CA LEU A 93 9.46 -4.45 7.77
C LEU A 93 10.42 -3.40 7.20
N PHE A 94 9.94 -2.61 6.24
CA PHE A 94 10.58 -1.44 5.68
C PHE A 94 9.70 -0.22 5.96
N THR A 95 10.05 0.58 6.96
CA THR A 95 9.38 1.87 7.20
C THR A 95 9.98 2.94 6.31
N VAL A 96 9.18 3.55 5.44
CA VAL A 96 9.62 4.60 4.54
C VAL A 96 9.70 5.92 5.29
N THR A 97 10.93 6.32 5.62
CA THR A 97 11.24 7.65 6.19
C THR A 97 11.71 8.65 5.14
N ASN A 98 11.98 8.18 3.93
CA ASN A 98 12.50 8.98 2.83
C ASN A 98 11.39 9.79 2.14
N GLN A 99 11.72 10.99 1.67
CA GLN A 99 10.87 11.71 0.74
C GLN A 99 10.99 11.06 -0.64
N ILE A 100 9.90 10.46 -1.14
CA ILE A 100 9.84 9.84 -2.47
C ILE A 100 8.91 10.69 -3.34
N SER A 101 9.49 11.32 -4.37
CA SER A 101 8.79 12.16 -5.34
C SER A 101 9.03 11.70 -6.78
N GLY A 102 8.34 12.35 -7.71
CA GLY A 102 8.47 12.09 -9.14
C GLY A 102 7.24 11.41 -9.73
N ASN A 103 7.36 11.05 -11.01
CA ASN A 103 6.32 10.47 -11.85
C ASN A 103 6.69 9.06 -12.36
N GLY A 104 7.70 8.44 -11.76
CA GLY A 104 8.11 7.08 -12.08
C GLY A 104 7.17 6.03 -11.49
N LYS A 105 7.60 4.78 -11.59
CA LYS A 105 6.90 3.63 -11.02
C LYS A 105 7.49 3.27 -9.65
N LEU A 106 6.63 2.91 -8.71
CA LEU A 106 7.01 2.26 -7.46
C LEU A 106 6.60 0.79 -7.52
N ILE A 107 7.50 -0.13 -7.20
CA ILE A 107 7.18 -1.56 -7.10
C ILE A 107 7.46 -2.04 -5.68
N LYS A 108 6.44 -2.61 -5.03
CA LYS A 108 6.60 -3.41 -3.82
C LYS A 108 6.78 -4.88 -4.19
N ARG A 109 7.92 -5.45 -3.80
CA ARG A 109 8.26 -6.88 -3.95
C ARG A 109 8.77 -7.46 -2.62
N GLY A 110 8.96 -8.77 -2.59
CA GLY A 110 9.39 -9.52 -1.42
C GLY A 110 8.24 -9.79 -0.46
N SER A 111 8.39 -10.78 0.41
CA SER A 111 7.34 -11.22 1.33
C SER A 111 7.06 -10.26 2.50
N GLY A 112 7.93 -9.27 2.70
CA GLY A 112 7.86 -8.32 3.80
C GLY A 112 6.82 -7.22 3.62
N THR A 113 6.86 -6.26 4.53
CA THR A 113 5.93 -5.13 4.59
C THR A 113 6.67 -3.83 4.32
N VAL A 114 6.19 -3.03 3.36
CA VAL A 114 6.57 -1.62 3.25
C VAL A 114 5.50 -0.80 3.96
N GLN A 115 5.92 0.05 4.90
CA GLN A 115 5.02 0.92 5.66
C GLN A 115 5.27 2.38 5.34
N LEU A 116 4.22 3.08 4.91
CA LEU A 116 4.16 4.53 4.79
C LEU A 116 3.50 5.07 6.06
N ASP A 117 4.25 5.82 6.87
CA ASP A 117 3.77 6.41 8.12
C ASP A 117 3.96 7.92 8.08
N GLY A 118 2.88 8.65 7.81
CA GLY A 118 2.85 10.11 7.74
C GLY A 118 3.44 10.77 6.51
N ASN A 119 4.11 10.01 5.65
CA ASN A 119 4.64 10.51 4.39
C ASN A 119 3.62 10.38 3.25
N SER A 120 3.62 11.38 2.36
CA SER A 120 3.01 11.21 1.04
C SER A 120 4.06 10.70 0.07
N VAL A 121 3.73 9.66 -0.70
CA VAL A 121 4.60 9.12 -1.76
C VAL A 121 3.95 9.43 -3.11
N SER A 122 4.72 10.02 -4.03
CA SER A 122 4.26 10.33 -5.39
C SER A 122 4.87 9.35 -6.39
N ALA A 123 4.02 8.82 -7.27
CA ALA A 123 4.40 8.00 -8.41
C ALA A 123 3.29 8.08 -9.47
N THR A 124 3.55 7.70 -10.72
CA THR A 124 2.44 7.53 -11.67
C THR A 124 1.71 6.21 -11.42
N LEU A 125 2.46 5.15 -11.11
CA LEU A 125 1.91 3.82 -10.83
C LEU A 125 2.65 3.20 -9.65
N THR A 126 1.89 2.55 -8.77
CA THR A 126 2.42 1.64 -7.76
C THR A 126 1.95 0.23 -8.04
N GLU A 127 2.88 -0.70 -8.21
CA GLU A 127 2.62 -2.14 -8.33
C GLU A 127 2.96 -2.84 -7.01
N ILE A 128 2.10 -3.74 -6.57
CA ILE A 128 2.34 -4.60 -5.41
C ILE A 128 2.38 -6.03 -5.91
N ASP A 129 3.59 -6.51 -6.20
CA ASP A 129 3.84 -7.84 -6.73
C ASP A 129 3.65 -8.90 -5.64
N ASN A 130 4.14 -8.63 -4.43
CA ASN A 130 4.13 -9.55 -3.30
C ASN A 130 4.24 -8.80 -1.95
N GLY A 131 3.81 -9.45 -0.88
CA GLY A 131 3.84 -8.92 0.48
C GLY A 131 2.88 -7.76 0.67
N LEU A 132 3.10 -6.96 1.72
CA LEU A 132 2.16 -5.90 2.13
C LEU A 132 2.73 -4.50 1.87
N LEU A 133 1.95 -3.64 1.21
CA LEU A 133 2.12 -2.19 1.29
C LEU A 133 1.08 -1.63 2.27
N LEU A 134 1.56 -1.04 3.36
CA LEU A 134 0.75 -0.44 4.41
C LEU A 134 0.78 1.08 4.29
N VAL A 135 -0.35 1.70 3.96
CA VAL A 135 -0.49 3.17 3.85
C VAL A 135 -1.21 3.71 5.08
N GLY A 136 -0.51 4.53 5.85
CA GLY A 136 -0.99 5.03 7.14
C GLY A 136 -0.91 3.90 8.14
N GLY A 137 0.30 3.70 8.70
CA GLY A 137 0.83 2.52 9.42
C GLY A 137 -0.03 1.79 10.46
N MET A 138 0.61 1.30 11.52
CA MET A 138 -0.10 0.71 12.67
C MET A 138 -0.43 1.83 13.65
N PRO A 139 -1.63 1.85 14.25
CA PRO A 139 -1.86 2.65 15.44
C PRO A 139 -0.82 2.22 16.48
N THR A 140 0.16 3.08 16.76
CA THR A 140 0.83 3.00 18.06
C THR A 140 -0.26 3.18 19.11
N ALA A 141 -0.10 2.65 20.33
CA ALA A 141 -1.12 2.72 21.37
C ALA A 141 -1.63 4.16 21.70
N SER A 142 -1.01 5.19 21.10
CA SER A 142 -1.53 6.54 20.99
C SER A 142 -2.63 6.63 19.93
N LEU A 143 -3.86 6.94 20.39
CA LEU A 143 -5.08 7.19 19.61
C LEU A 143 -4.98 8.38 18.62
N SER A 144 -3.78 8.83 18.23
CA SER A 144 -3.59 9.86 17.20
C SER A 144 -3.83 9.26 15.82
N ARG A 145 -5.11 9.08 15.50
CA ARG A 145 -5.67 8.57 14.24
C ARG A 145 -5.50 9.56 13.06
N THR A 146 -4.56 10.49 13.15
CA THR A 146 -4.51 11.73 12.33
C THR A 146 -3.37 11.72 11.32
N VAL A 147 -2.48 10.74 11.36
CA VAL A 147 -1.35 10.67 10.43
C VAL A 147 -1.80 9.93 9.15
N SER A 148 -2.65 10.59 8.34
CA SER A 148 -3.02 10.08 7.03
C SER A 148 -1.81 10.13 6.10
N ALA A 149 -1.15 8.98 5.90
CA ALA A 149 -0.27 8.80 4.76
C ALA A 149 -1.10 8.70 3.48
N ASN A 150 -0.58 9.22 2.37
CA ASN A 150 -1.28 9.16 1.09
C ASN A 150 -0.33 8.68 0.00
N LEU A 151 -0.81 7.78 -0.84
CA LEU A 151 -0.12 7.37 -2.05
C LEU A 151 -0.74 8.09 -3.24
N THR A 152 0.00 9.00 -3.86
CA THR A 152 -0.45 9.73 -5.04
C THR A 152 0.01 8.97 -6.27
N SER A 153 -0.73 7.91 -6.64
CA SER A 153 -0.52 7.10 -7.84
C SER A 153 -1.78 6.28 -8.14
N ASP A 154 -1.91 5.80 -9.39
CA ASP A 154 -2.71 4.59 -9.62
C ASP A 154 -2.04 3.40 -8.94
N VAL A 155 -2.81 2.39 -8.51
CA VAL A 155 -2.30 1.22 -7.79
C VAL A 155 -2.81 -0.05 -8.45
N THR A 156 -1.89 -1.00 -8.69
CA THR A 156 -2.23 -2.37 -9.10
C THR A 156 -1.76 -3.34 -8.01
N ILE A 157 -2.72 -4.06 -7.44
CA ILE A 157 -2.46 -5.14 -6.49
C ILE A 157 -2.45 -6.44 -7.28
N HIS A 158 -1.28 -7.04 -7.45
CA HIS A 158 -1.15 -8.35 -8.09
C HIS A 158 -1.62 -9.46 -7.15
N ARG A 159 -1.78 -10.67 -7.69
CA ARG A 159 -2.38 -11.82 -7.01
C ARG A 159 -1.77 -12.11 -5.63
N ASP A 160 -0.45 -12.02 -5.52
CA ASP A 160 0.29 -12.31 -4.28
C ASP A 160 0.57 -11.04 -3.45
N GLY A 161 0.14 -9.88 -3.96
CA GLY A 161 0.27 -8.59 -3.32
C GLY A 161 -0.88 -8.26 -2.38
N ALA A 162 -0.57 -7.43 -1.40
CA ALA A 162 -1.52 -6.89 -0.45
C ALA A 162 -1.33 -5.37 -0.27
N LEU A 163 -2.44 -4.63 -0.30
CA LEU A 163 -2.51 -3.22 0.09
C LEU A 163 -3.35 -3.10 1.36
N GLY A 164 -2.99 -2.23 2.29
CA GLY A 164 -3.87 -1.93 3.41
C GLY A 164 -3.49 -0.70 4.21
N GLY A 165 -4.09 -0.57 5.39
CA GLY A 165 -3.84 0.52 6.34
C GLY A 165 -5.05 1.42 6.55
N TYR A 166 -4.83 2.64 7.05
CA TYR A 166 -5.89 3.64 7.28
C TYR A 166 -5.67 4.95 6.49
N GLY A 167 -4.71 4.96 5.58
CA GLY A 167 -4.41 6.10 4.72
C GLY A 167 -5.29 6.15 3.48
N SER A 168 -4.78 6.83 2.44
CA SER A 168 -5.48 6.93 1.17
C SER A 168 -4.62 6.67 -0.06
N VAL A 169 -5.29 6.28 -1.15
CA VAL A 169 -4.74 6.28 -2.50
C VAL A 169 -5.41 7.42 -3.27
N ASN A 170 -4.62 8.37 -3.78
CA ASN A 170 -5.04 9.45 -4.66
C ASN A 170 -4.86 9.03 -6.13
N GLY A 171 -5.65 8.04 -6.53
CA GLY A 171 -5.64 7.41 -7.84
C GLY A 171 -6.59 6.22 -7.87
N ASN A 172 -6.63 5.52 -9.00
CA ASN A 172 -7.43 4.31 -9.16
C ASN A 172 -6.74 3.10 -8.52
N VAL A 173 -7.53 2.13 -8.04
CA VAL A 173 -7.01 0.86 -7.52
C VAL A 173 -7.56 -0.29 -8.34
N SER A 174 -6.68 -1.11 -8.90
CA SER A 174 -6.99 -2.40 -9.50
C SER A 174 -6.58 -3.53 -8.54
N ASN A 175 -7.51 -4.42 -8.21
CA ASN A 175 -7.30 -5.43 -7.16
C ASN A 175 -7.45 -6.88 -7.68
N ALA A 176 -6.34 -7.57 -7.88
CA ALA A 176 -6.28 -9.02 -8.11
C ALA A 176 -5.78 -9.82 -6.88
N GLY A 177 -5.26 -9.15 -5.86
CA GLY A 177 -4.73 -9.73 -4.62
C GLY A 177 -5.61 -9.41 -3.41
N HIS A 178 -5.02 -8.79 -2.39
CA HIS A 178 -5.72 -8.44 -1.15
C HIS A 178 -5.74 -6.94 -0.88
N LEU A 179 -6.91 -6.42 -0.51
CA LEU A 179 -7.08 -5.09 0.06
C LEU A 179 -7.56 -5.24 1.51
N LEU A 180 -6.69 -4.92 2.47
CA LEU A 180 -6.93 -5.10 3.89
C LEU A 180 -7.27 -3.75 4.53
N MET A 181 -8.45 -3.65 5.14
CA MET A 181 -8.76 -2.47 5.93
C MET A 181 -7.89 -2.44 7.20
N GLY A 182 -7.42 -1.25 7.60
CA GLY A 182 -6.31 -1.10 8.55
C GLY A 182 -6.42 -1.87 9.86
N ASN A 183 -7.62 -2.09 10.41
CA ASN A 183 -7.73 -2.83 11.67
C ASN A 183 -7.81 -4.35 11.49
N ALA A 184 -8.01 -4.87 10.27
CA ALA A 184 -7.73 -6.27 9.90
C ALA A 184 -6.35 -6.74 10.41
N LEU A 185 -5.40 -5.81 10.54
CA LEU A 185 -4.02 -6.07 10.91
C LEU A 185 -3.74 -6.08 12.42
N THR A 186 -4.57 -5.43 13.26
CA THR A 186 -4.29 -5.22 14.70
C THR A 186 -5.40 -5.71 15.64
N GLY A 187 -6.65 -5.83 15.18
CA GLY A 187 -7.77 -6.32 15.98
C GLY A 187 -8.33 -5.35 17.04
N ALA A 188 -8.02 -4.05 16.97
CA ALA A 188 -8.51 -3.03 17.91
C ALA A 188 -9.29 -1.89 17.21
N GLY A 189 -10.60 -1.77 17.48
CA GLY A 189 -11.49 -0.72 16.96
C GLY A 189 -11.86 -0.85 15.47
N SER A 190 -12.38 0.22 14.85
CA SER A 190 -12.66 0.33 13.41
C SER A 190 -11.73 1.30 12.66
N GLY A 191 -11.31 0.94 11.45
CA GLY A 191 -10.44 1.72 10.56
C GLY A 191 -11.12 2.09 9.24
N GLN A 192 -10.57 3.08 8.54
CA GLN A 192 -11.06 3.51 7.23
C GLN A 192 -9.92 3.59 6.24
N PHE A 193 -10.06 2.95 5.08
CA PHE A 193 -9.16 3.15 3.94
C PHE A 193 -9.89 3.91 2.84
N THR A 194 -9.24 4.89 2.23
CA THR A 194 -9.87 5.74 1.21
C THR A 194 -9.20 5.60 -0.15
N ILE A 195 -10.00 5.34 -1.18
CA ILE A 195 -9.61 5.39 -2.58
C ILE A 195 -10.23 6.66 -3.17
N ASN A 196 -9.39 7.67 -3.39
CA ASN A 196 -9.75 8.92 -4.04
C ASN A 196 -9.71 8.77 -5.57
N GLY A 197 -10.42 7.77 -6.08
CA GLY A 197 -10.45 7.36 -7.48
C GLY A 197 -11.42 6.19 -7.70
N ASN A 198 -11.28 5.47 -8.82
CA ASN A 198 -12.08 4.28 -9.08
C ASN A 198 -11.48 3.04 -8.43
N TYR A 199 -12.34 2.06 -8.13
CA TYR A 199 -11.94 0.71 -7.75
C TYR A 199 -12.31 -0.29 -8.85
N ILE A 200 -11.36 -1.11 -9.28
CA ILE A 200 -11.54 -2.13 -10.30
C ILE A 200 -11.22 -3.50 -9.68
N GLY A 201 -12.24 -4.35 -9.53
CA GLY A 201 -12.08 -5.72 -9.07
C GLY A 201 -11.60 -6.65 -10.18
N ASN A 202 -10.49 -7.35 -9.94
CA ASN A 202 -9.90 -8.34 -10.85
C ASN A 202 -9.82 -9.72 -10.18
N GLY A 203 -10.86 -10.10 -9.43
CA GLY A 203 -10.95 -11.36 -8.68
C GLY A 203 -10.30 -11.31 -7.30
N GLY A 204 -9.71 -10.16 -6.91
CA GLY A 204 -9.09 -9.96 -5.60
C GLY A 204 -10.10 -9.95 -4.44
N THR A 205 -9.60 -9.86 -3.22
CA THR A 205 -10.41 -9.87 -1.99
C THR A 205 -10.27 -8.55 -1.24
N VAL A 206 -11.38 -8.03 -0.73
CA VAL A 206 -11.40 -6.94 0.25
C VAL A 206 -11.71 -7.52 1.63
N ILE A 207 -10.85 -7.27 2.61
CA ILE A 207 -10.88 -7.90 3.93
C ILE A 207 -11.21 -6.85 4.99
N PHE A 208 -12.23 -7.15 5.80
CA PHE A 208 -12.74 -6.29 6.87
C PHE A 208 -12.66 -7.00 8.21
N ASN A 209 -12.26 -6.27 9.26
CA ASN A 209 -12.62 -6.64 10.63
C ASN A 209 -13.95 -5.98 11.01
N THR A 210 -14.85 -6.80 11.55
CA THR A 210 -16.19 -6.36 11.94
C THR A 210 -16.58 -7.00 13.28
N GLU A 211 -17.11 -6.21 14.19
CA GLU A 211 -17.91 -6.71 15.30
C GLU A 211 -19.29 -7.07 14.76
N LEU A 212 -19.58 -8.36 14.60
CA LEU A 212 -20.86 -8.79 14.03
C LEU A 212 -21.98 -8.63 15.07
N ALA A 213 -22.74 -7.53 14.95
CA ALA A 213 -23.85 -7.15 15.82
C ALA A 213 -24.97 -6.45 15.01
N ASN A 214 -25.57 -5.38 15.54
CA ASN A 214 -26.66 -4.65 14.89
C ASN A 214 -26.14 -3.63 13.86
N ASP A 215 -27.02 -2.80 13.28
CA ASP A 215 -26.66 -1.78 12.26
C ASP A 215 -25.54 -0.80 12.70
N GLY A 216 -25.41 -0.57 14.01
CA GLY A 216 -24.42 0.34 14.60
C GLY A 216 -23.10 -0.32 14.94
N ALA A 217 -22.87 -1.55 14.48
CA ALA A 217 -21.69 -2.30 14.87
C ALA A 217 -20.39 -1.67 14.35
N ASP A 218 -19.35 -1.76 15.16
CA ASP A 218 -18.02 -1.30 14.78
C ASP A 218 -17.46 -2.16 13.66
N THR A 219 -17.10 -1.50 12.56
CA THR A 219 -16.57 -2.16 11.38
C THR A 219 -15.56 -1.30 10.68
N ASP A 220 -14.57 -1.96 10.09
CA ASP A 220 -13.74 -1.38 9.07
C ASP A 220 -14.55 -0.89 7.87
N LYS A 221 -14.08 0.17 7.22
CA LYS A 221 -14.74 0.79 6.06
C LYS A 221 -13.78 1.06 4.91
N LEU A 222 -14.23 0.72 3.71
CA LEU A 222 -13.62 1.15 2.47
C LEU A 222 -14.45 2.31 1.90
N ILE A 223 -13.81 3.44 1.63
CA ILE A 223 -14.43 4.56 0.91
C ILE A 223 -13.85 4.65 -0.50
N VAL A 224 -14.71 4.67 -1.50
CA VAL A 224 -14.37 4.91 -2.91
C VAL A 224 -15.08 6.19 -3.36
N THR A 225 -14.31 7.23 -3.68
CA THR A 225 -14.90 8.51 -4.12
C THR A 225 -15.29 8.49 -5.60
N GLY A 226 -14.71 7.59 -6.39
CA GLY A 226 -15.09 7.33 -7.77
C GLY A 226 -16.13 6.22 -7.92
N THR A 227 -16.00 5.47 -9.01
CA THR A 227 -16.87 4.35 -9.38
C THR A 227 -16.23 3.00 -9.02
N THR A 228 -17.06 1.95 -8.93
CA THR A 228 -16.57 0.57 -8.85
C THR A 228 -16.93 -0.20 -10.12
N SER A 229 -16.06 -1.12 -10.54
CA SER A 229 -16.27 -2.05 -11.66
C SER A 229 -15.59 -3.39 -11.40
N GLY A 230 -15.81 -4.38 -12.27
CA GLY A 230 -15.19 -5.71 -12.17
C GLY A 230 -15.78 -6.60 -11.08
N GLU A 231 -15.05 -7.65 -10.69
CA GLU A 231 -15.47 -8.58 -9.64
C GLU A 231 -14.43 -8.68 -8.51
N SER A 232 -14.90 -8.74 -7.27
CA SER A 232 -14.07 -9.01 -6.09
C SER A 232 -14.80 -9.87 -5.06
N HIS A 233 -14.02 -10.48 -4.18
CA HIS A 233 -14.52 -11.14 -2.99
C HIS A 233 -14.52 -10.18 -1.80
N VAL A 234 -15.37 -10.45 -0.81
CA VAL A 234 -15.38 -9.78 0.49
C VAL A 234 -15.19 -10.84 1.56
N ALA A 235 -14.17 -10.68 2.38
CA ALA A 235 -13.96 -11.50 3.56
C ALA A 235 -14.24 -10.67 4.81
N VAL A 236 -15.02 -11.23 5.73
CA VAL A 236 -15.31 -10.62 7.04
C VAL A 236 -14.67 -11.48 8.10
N ILE A 237 -13.76 -10.87 8.86
CA ILE A 237 -13.15 -11.47 10.03
C ILE A 237 -13.87 -10.92 11.26
N SER A 238 -14.44 -11.80 12.07
CA SER A 238 -15.13 -11.40 13.30
C SER A 238 -14.11 -11.19 14.42
N ALA A 239 -14.02 -9.96 14.94
CA ALA A 239 -13.05 -9.62 15.99
C ALA A 239 -13.59 -9.88 17.42
N ARG A 240 -14.90 -9.74 17.60
CA ARG A 240 -15.75 -10.01 18.78
C ARG A 240 -17.16 -9.58 18.39
N GLY A 241 -18.19 -10.40 18.54
CA GLY A 241 -19.56 -10.00 18.22
C GLY A 241 -20.56 -11.08 18.61
N ASN A 242 -21.57 -10.70 19.40
CA ASN A 242 -22.59 -11.64 19.88
C ASN A 242 -23.67 -11.96 18.83
N GLY A 243 -23.64 -11.28 17.69
CA GLY A 243 -24.69 -11.33 16.68
C GLY A 243 -25.94 -10.57 17.09
N ALA A 244 -26.56 -9.92 16.12
CA ALA A 244 -27.89 -9.34 16.26
C ALA A 244 -28.51 -9.17 14.87
N GLN A 245 -29.84 -9.13 14.82
CA GLN A 245 -30.54 -8.77 13.60
C GLN A 245 -30.22 -7.32 13.20
N THR A 246 -30.05 -7.10 11.90
CA THR A 246 -29.86 -5.79 11.28
C THR A 246 -31.12 -5.35 10.55
N SER A 247 -31.42 -4.06 10.57
CA SER A 247 -32.51 -3.46 9.77
C SER A 247 -31.96 -2.86 8.48
N ASN A 248 -30.90 -2.06 8.59
CA ASN A 248 -30.22 -1.41 7.47
C ASN A 248 -28.93 -2.12 7.07
N GLY A 249 -28.36 -2.93 7.97
CA GLY A 249 -27.09 -3.62 7.84
C GLY A 249 -25.87 -2.82 8.29
N ILE A 250 -24.75 -3.52 8.45
CA ILE A 250 -23.42 -3.02 8.79
C ILE A 250 -22.72 -2.57 7.50
N LYS A 251 -22.51 -1.26 7.35
CA LYS A 251 -21.92 -0.66 6.14
C LYS A 251 -20.42 -0.91 6.04
N LEU A 252 -19.99 -1.61 4.98
CA LEU A 252 -18.57 -1.91 4.73
C LEU A 252 -17.93 -1.03 3.64
N ILE A 253 -18.61 -0.86 2.50
CA ILE A 253 -18.06 -0.16 1.35
C ILE A 253 -18.96 1.03 1.01
N ASP A 254 -18.39 2.23 1.06
CA ASP A 254 -19.05 3.43 0.57
C ASP A 254 -18.54 3.78 -0.83
N VAL A 255 -19.46 4.01 -1.77
CA VAL A 255 -19.14 4.39 -3.15
C VAL A 255 -19.90 5.64 -3.50
N ALA A 256 -19.18 6.73 -3.76
CA ALA A 256 -19.80 8.00 -4.11
C ALA A 256 -20.27 8.04 -5.58
N GLY A 257 -19.55 7.37 -6.49
CA GLY A 257 -19.92 7.25 -7.90
C GLY A 257 -20.83 6.05 -8.20
N ILE A 258 -20.81 5.61 -9.47
CA ILE A 258 -21.53 4.41 -9.92
C ILE A 258 -20.90 3.16 -9.29
N SER A 259 -21.69 2.38 -8.56
CA SER A 259 -21.27 1.10 -8.00
C SER A 259 -21.65 -0.05 -8.95
N ALA A 260 -20.88 -0.24 -10.02
CA ALA A 260 -21.10 -1.28 -11.03
C ALA A 260 -20.24 -2.54 -10.81
N GLY A 261 -19.32 -2.50 -9.83
CA GLY A 261 -18.54 -3.67 -9.42
C GLY A 261 -19.41 -4.69 -8.69
N THR A 262 -19.10 -5.97 -8.90
CA THR A 262 -19.75 -7.09 -8.21
C THR A 262 -18.86 -7.55 -7.06
N PHE A 263 -19.45 -7.67 -5.87
CA PHE A 263 -18.76 -8.18 -4.70
C PHE A 263 -19.48 -9.40 -4.14
N LYS A 264 -18.74 -10.47 -3.87
CA LYS A 264 -19.28 -11.74 -3.38
C LYS A 264 -18.67 -12.08 -2.02
N LEU A 265 -19.49 -12.45 -1.05
CA LEU A 265 -18.97 -12.89 0.25
C LEU A 265 -18.14 -14.16 0.05
N GLN A 266 -16.93 -14.17 0.57
CA GLN A 266 -16.05 -15.33 0.61
C GLN A 266 -16.09 -15.93 2.02
N GLY A 267 -16.57 -17.17 2.09
CA GLY A 267 -16.82 -17.83 3.36
C GLY A 267 -18.10 -17.34 4.04
N ARG A 268 -18.25 -17.68 5.32
CA ARG A 268 -19.43 -17.34 6.13
C ARG A 268 -19.09 -16.19 7.08
N ALA A 269 -20.00 -15.24 7.23
CA ALA A 269 -19.93 -14.22 8.27
C ALA A 269 -20.92 -14.58 9.38
N VAL A 270 -20.42 -15.04 10.53
CA VAL A 270 -21.26 -15.53 11.64
C VAL A 270 -20.89 -14.81 12.93
N GLY A 271 -21.90 -14.25 13.61
CA GLY A 271 -21.80 -13.69 14.95
C GLY A 271 -22.85 -14.33 15.86
N GLY A 272 -22.44 -14.97 16.95
CA GLY A 272 -23.37 -15.74 17.80
C GLY A 272 -24.23 -16.74 17.01
N ALA A 273 -25.56 -16.64 17.16
CA ALA A 273 -26.52 -17.49 16.46
C ALA A 273 -26.92 -16.97 15.06
N TYR A 274 -26.27 -15.92 14.57
CA TYR A 274 -26.67 -15.18 13.39
C TYR A 274 -25.68 -15.34 12.24
N GLU A 275 -26.21 -15.59 11.04
CA GLU A 275 -25.44 -15.58 9.80
C GLU A 275 -25.77 -14.33 8.98
N TYR A 276 -24.73 -13.66 8.51
CA TYR A 276 -24.80 -12.40 7.78
C TYR A 276 -24.51 -12.62 6.30
N PHE A 277 -25.24 -11.91 5.45
CA PHE A 277 -25.11 -11.98 4.00
C PHE A 277 -24.74 -10.60 3.44
N LEU A 278 -24.02 -10.62 2.32
CA LEU A 278 -23.60 -9.40 1.63
C LEU A 278 -24.70 -8.93 0.68
N TYR A 279 -25.04 -7.64 0.70
CA TYR A 279 -25.95 -7.05 -0.26
C TYR A 279 -25.54 -5.63 -0.68
N GLN A 280 -25.96 -5.26 -1.89
CA GLN A 280 -25.82 -3.90 -2.37
C GLN A 280 -27.12 -3.15 -2.08
N ALA A 281 -27.06 -2.13 -1.22
CA ALA A 281 -28.24 -1.35 -0.87
C ALA A 281 -28.59 -0.36 -1.99
N ALA A 282 -29.85 -0.33 -2.40
CA ALA A 282 -30.35 0.55 -3.46
C ALA A 282 -30.96 1.83 -2.87
N LEU A 283 -30.15 2.82 -2.47
CA LEU A 283 -30.65 4.14 -2.06
C LEU A 283 -29.68 5.27 -2.47
N ILE A 284 -29.84 5.79 -3.70
CA ILE A 284 -29.42 7.10 -4.26
C ILE A 284 -27.91 7.46 -4.21
N ARG A 285 -27.12 6.82 -3.35
CA ARG A 285 -25.66 6.58 -3.41
C ARG A 285 -25.49 5.09 -3.13
N ARG A 286 -25.01 4.32 -4.11
CA ARG A 286 -24.98 2.84 -4.04
C ARG A 286 -23.91 2.37 -3.06
N THR A 287 -24.28 2.31 -1.78
CA THR A 287 -23.47 1.78 -0.69
C THR A 287 -23.55 0.26 -0.65
N MET A 288 -22.43 -0.41 -0.37
CA MET A 288 -22.42 -1.85 -0.08
C MET A 288 -22.43 -2.10 1.42
N VAL A 289 -23.32 -2.99 1.84
CA VAL A 289 -23.64 -3.26 3.23
C VAL A 289 -23.65 -4.78 3.46
N ILE A 290 -23.24 -5.23 4.63
CA ILE A 290 -23.50 -6.60 5.07
C ILE A 290 -24.60 -6.56 6.10
N GLY A 291 -25.60 -7.42 5.97
CA GLY A 291 -26.66 -7.54 6.97
C GLY A 291 -27.40 -8.86 6.84
N ILE A 292 -28.28 -9.09 7.80
CA ILE A 292 -29.13 -10.26 7.88
C ILE A 292 -30.47 -9.90 7.28
N TYR A 293 -30.92 -10.67 6.29
CA TYR A 293 -32.34 -10.77 6.00
C TYR A 293 -32.89 -11.92 6.83
N VAL A 294 -33.85 -11.62 7.71
CA VAL A 294 -34.79 -12.64 8.16
C VAL A 294 -35.77 -12.80 7.00
N GLN A 295 -35.86 -14.01 6.42
CA GLN A 295 -36.93 -14.33 5.47
C GLN A 295 -38.29 -14.22 6.16
#